data_AF-A0A177B960-F1
#
_entry.id   AF-A0A177B960-F1
#
_cell.length_a   1.000
_cell.length_b   1.000
_cell.length_c   1.000
_cell.angle_alpha   90.00
_cell.angle_beta   90.00
_cell.angle_gamma   90.00
#
_symmetry.space_group_name_H-M   'P 1'
#
loop_
_entity.id
_entity.type
_entity.pdbx_description
1 polymer ?
#
loop_
_entity_poly.entity_id
_entity_poly.type
_entity_poly.pdbx_seq_one_letter_code
_entity_poly.pdbx_strand_id
1 'polypeptide(L)'
;MLRGTFFSDYDKGQIDALLVEGKVVTYIAKFIRRSRKATYNYINRSGSLNTAAKIKITSRPSKLTCKERRRIIRKASKSVLSARHRET
;
A
#
# COMPACT_ATOMS: atom_id res chain seq x y z
N MET A 1 -0.92 -11.21 -2.43
CA MET A 1 -0.36 -11.06 -1.08
C MET A 1 1.10 -10.68 -1.20
N LEU A 2 1.54 -9.58 -0.59
CA LEU A 2 2.97 -9.26 -0.50
C LEU A 2 3.64 -10.33 0.36
N ARG A 3 4.71 -10.95 -0.15
CA ARG A 3 5.54 -11.87 0.63
C ARG A 3 6.72 -11.07 1.19
N GLY A 4 6.67 -10.74 2.49
CA GLY A 4 7.74 -10.04 3.21
C GLY A 4 7.42 -8.58 3.59
N THR A 5 8.33 -7.98 4.35
CA THR A 5 8.28 -6.58 4.81
C THR A 5 8.91 -5.64 3.78
N PHE A 6 8.51 -4.36 3.82
CA PHE A 6 9.18 -3.32 3.06
C PHE A 6 10.64 -3.16 3.52
N PHE A 7 11.50 -2.63 2.64
CA PHE A 7 12.84 -2.23 3.02
C PHE A 7 12.77 -1.14 4.08
N SER A 8 13.53 -1.32 5.16
CA SER A 8 13.78 -0.26 6.14
C SER A 8 14.61 0.85 5.48
N ASP A 9 14.65 2.05 6.07
CA ASP A 9 15.49 3.12 5.53
C ASP A 9 16.99 2.79 5.64
N TYR A 10 17.36 1.98 6.64
CA TYR A 10 18.70 1.41 6.74
C TYR A 10 19.02 0.47 5.57
N ASP A 11 18.12 -0.48 5.26
CA ASP A 11 18.30 -1.42 4.15
C ASP A 11 18.45 -0.67 2.82
N LYS A 12 17.67 0.41 2.62
CA LYS A 12 17.74 1.28 1.45
C LYS A 12 19.11 1.96 1.34
N GLY A 13 19.58 2.58 2.42
CA GLY A 13 20.90 3.22 2.45
C GLY A 13 22.03 2.24 2.15
N GLN A 14 21.94 0.99 2.64
CA GLN A 14 22.90 -0.06 2.30
C GLN A 14 22.86 -0.44 0.81
N ILE A 15 21.66 -0.56 0.22
CA ILE A 15 21.52 -0.84 -1.21
C ILE A 15 22.13 0.29 -2.04
N ASP A 16 21.82 1.54 -1.71
CA ASP A 16 22.30 2.72 -2.45
C ASP A 16 23.84 2.85 -2.35
N ALA A 17 24.42 2.67 -1.17
CA ALA A 17 25.88 2.70 -0.99
C ALA A 17 26.58 1.62 -1.82
N LEU A 18 26.10 0.37 -1.76
CA LEU A 18 26.68 -0.74 -2.53
C LEU A 18 26.46 -0.59 -4.04
N LEU A 19 25.39 0.08 -4.46
CA LEU A 19 25.13 0.39 -5.86
C LEU A 19 26.14 1.43 -6.38
N VAL A 20 26.45 2.46 -5.59
CA VAL A 20 27.48 3.47 -5.91
C VAL A 20 28.87 2.84 -6.02
N GLU A 21 29.18 1.84 -5.18
CA GLU A 21 30.40 1.03 -5.29
C GLU A 21 30.43 0.10 -6.52
N GLY A 22 29.37 0.05 -7.32
CA GLY A 22 29.28 -0.80 -8.52
C GLY A 22 29.07 -2.29 -8.22
N LYS A 23 28.57 -2.66 -7.03
CA LYS A 23 28.29 -4.06 -6.70
C LYS A 23 27.09 -4.58 -7.49
N VAL A 24 27.16 -5.86 -7.90
CA VAL A 24 26.06 -6.55 -8.57
C VAL A 24 24.89 -6.84 -7.61
N VAL A 25 23.66 -6.76 -8.13
CA VAL A 25 22.40 -6.97 -7.38
C VAL A 25 22.38 -8.30 -6.61
N THR A 26 22.97 -9.36 -7.17
CA THR A 26 23.07 -10.68 -6.54
C THR A 26 23.90 -10.63 -5.25
N TYR A 27 24.98 -9.84 -5.24
CA TYR A 27 25.82 -9.61 -4.08
C TYR A 27 25.08 -8.77 -3.04
N ILE A 28 24.50 -7.64 -3.46
CA ILE A 28 23.74 -6.73 -2.60
C ILE A 28 22.63 -7.49 -1.86
N ALA A 29 21.82 -8.26 -2.59
CA ALA A 29 20.71 -9.02 -2.02
C ALA A 29 21.17 -10.07 -0.98
N LYS A 30 22.32 -10.72 -1.22
CA LYS A 30 22.93 -11.65 -0.25
C LYS A 30 23.40 -10.91 1.00
N PHE A 31 24.07 -9.76 0.82
CA PHE A 31 24.60 -8.95 1.91
C PHE A 31 23.51 -8.46 2.87
N ILE A 32 22.44 -7.86 2.32
CA ILE A 32 21.31 -7.37 3.12
C ILE A 32 20.32 -8.49 3.53
N ARG A 33 20.59 -9.75 3.16
CA ARG A 33 19.73 -10.93 3.40
C ARG A 33 18.28 -10.75 2.92
N ARG A 34 18.11 -10.19 1.72
CA ARG A 34 16.78 -9.94 1.12
C ARG A 34 16.65 -10.63 -0.24
N SER A 35 15.41 -10.71 -0.73
CA SER A 35 15.13 -11.33 -2.02
C SER A 35 15.77 -10.53 -3.15
N ARG A 36 16.49 -11.23 -4.05
CA ARG A 36 17.04 -10.66 -5.29
C ARG A 36 15.99 -9.88 -6.08
N LYS A 37 14.76 -10.41 -6.17
CA LYS A 37 13.65 -9.76 -6.88
C LYS A 37 13.23 -8.45 -6.20
N ALA A 38 13.22 -8.41 -4.87
CA ALA A 38 12.88 -7.20 -4.14
C ALA A 38 13.95 -6.12 -4.33
N THR A 39 15.24 -6.48 -4.22
CA THR A 39 16.36 -5.56 -4.41
C THR A 39 16.40 -5.03 -5.85
N TYR A 40 16.22 -5.90 -6.85
CA TYR A 40 16.14 -5.50 -8.25
C TYR A 40 14.98 -4.53 -8.50
N ASN A 41 13.79 -4.85 -7.98
CA ASN A 41 12.64 -3.97 -8.07
C ASN A 41 12.88 -2.62 -7.39
N TYR A 42 13.62 -2.58 -6.27
CA TYR A 42 13.95 -1.33 -5.61
C TYR A 42 14.91 -0.48 -6.45
N ILE A 43 15.99 -1.06 -6.98
CA ILE A 43 16.99 -0.35 -7.82
C ILE A 43 16.35 0.19 -9.10
N ASN A 44 15.56 -0.62 -9.81
CA ASN A 44 14.84 -0.16 -11.01
C ASN A 44 13.83 0.95 -10.69
N ARG A 45 13.31 0.97 -9.46
CA ARG A 45 12.33 1.94 -9.01
C ARG A 45 13.02 3.23 -8.54
N SER A 46 14.14 3.16 -7.82
CA SER A 46 14.92 4.34 -7.44
C SER A 46 15.48 5.07 -8.66
N GLY A 47 15.89 4.34 -9.71
CA GLY A 47 16.32 4.94 -10.98
C GLY A 47 15.22 5.60 -11.82
N SER A 48 13.94 5.24 -11.61
CA SER A 48 12.80 5.77 -12.38
C SER A 48 11.87 6.69 -11.57
N LEU A 49 11.99 6.74 -10.25
CA LEU A 49 11.05 7.41 -9.37
C LEU A 49 11.76 8.28 -8.31
N ASN A 50 12.06 9.52 -8.73
CA ASN A 50 12.00 10.69 -7.84
C ASN A 50 10.56 10.98 -7.33
N THR A 51 9.58 10.18 -7.73
CA THR A 51 8.22 10.28 -7.24
C THR A 51 7.96 9.13 -6.28
N ALA A 52 7.78 9.47 -5.01
CA ALA A 52 7.16 8.57 -4.04
C ALA A 52 5.73 8.26 -4.51
N ALA A 53 5.59 7.40 -5.52
CA ALA A 53 4.36 6.73 -5.86
C ALA A 53 4.14 5.72 -4.73
N LYS A 54 3.74 6.24 -3.56
CA LYS A 54 2.91 5.53 -2.62
C LYS A 54 1.78 5.01 -3.48
N ILE A 55 1.88 3.74 -3.90
CA ILE A 55 0.73 3.00 -4.38
C ILE A 55 -0.21 3.07 -3.18
N LYS A 56 -1.08 4.08 -3.16
CA LYS A 56 -2.20 4.13 -2.25
C LYS A 56 -3.00 2.93 -2.71
N ILE A 57 -2.85 1.82 -1.99
CA ILE A 57 -3.71 0.67 -2.17
C ILE A 57 -5.09 1.23 -1.89
N THR A 58 -5.84 1.56 -2.95
CA THR A 58 -7.20 2.02 -2.84
C THR A 58 -7.93 0.88 -2.18
N SER A 59 -8.43 1.12 -0.96
CA SER A 59 -9.20 0.11 -0.25
C SER A 59 -10.40 -0.31 -1.11
N ARG A 60 -10.92 -1.50 -0.84
CA ARG A 60 -12.17 -1.96 -1.47
C ARG A 60 -13.21 -0.84 -1.33
N PRO A 61 -13.88 -0.43 -2.41
CA PRO A 61 -14.95 0.56 -2.33
C PRO A 61 -15.94 0.16 -1.25
N SER A 62 -16.34 1.12 -0.42
CA SER A 62 -17.30 0.86 0.64
C SER A 62 -18.60 0.30 0.06
N LYS A 63 -19.24 -0.64 0.78
CA LYS A 63 -20.53 -1.22 0.40
C LYS A 63 -21.64 -0.18 0.15
N LEU A 64 -21.52 1.01 0.76
CA LEU A 64 -22.47 2.10 0.61
C LEU A 64 -21.80 3.34 0.02
N THR A 65 -22.39 3.86 -1.05
CA THR A 65 -22.04 5.15 -1.63
C THR A 65 -22.32 6.29 -0.66
N CYS A 66 -21.67 7.45 -0.86
CA CYS A 66 -21.92 8.65 -0.07
C CYS A 66 -23.39 9.11 -0.11
N LYS A 67 -24.11 8.80 -1.20
CA LYS A 67 -25.53 9.14 -1.36
C LYS A 67 -26.41 8.24 -0.48
N GLU A 68 -26.13 6.94 -0.45
CA GLU A 68 -26.87 5.98 0.36
C GLU A 68 -26.64 6.22 1.85
N ARG A 69 -25.40 6.47 2.27
CA ARG A 69 -25.11 6.83 3.67
C ARG A 69 -25.90 8.06 4.10
N ARG A 70 -25.90 9.13 3.29
CA ARG A 70 -26.70 10.33 3.56
C ARG A 70 -28.20 10.03 3.64
N ARG A 71 -28.71 9.14 2.80
CA ARG A 71 -30.13 8.73 2.81
C ARG A 71 -30.48 7.98 4.09
N ILE A 72 -29.64 7.01 4.50
CA ILE A 72 -29.84 6.22 5.72
C ILE A 72 -29.85 7.12 6.95
N ILE A 73 -28.83 7.99 7.08
CA ILE A 73 -28.74 8.95 8.20
C ILE A 73 -29.99 9.82 8.25
N ARG A 74 -30.41 10.40 7.12
CA ARG A 74 -31.61 11.26 7.08
C ARG A 74 -32.89 10.54 7.52
N LYS A 75 -33.06 9.28 7.12
CA LYS A 75 -34.24 8.48 7.52
C LYS A 75 -34.18 8.11 9.01
N ALA A 76 -33.02 7.69 9.50
CA ALA A 76 -32.83 7.31 10.91
C ALA A 76 -32.92 8.51 11.87
N SER A 77 -32.45 9.70 11.47
CA SER A 77 -32.55 10.91 12.30
C SER A 77 -33.97 11.45 12.46
N LYS A 78 -34.90 11.08 11.57
CA LYS A 78 -36.29 11.56 11.59
C LYS A 78 -37.27 10.58 12.22
N SER A 79 -36.88 9.32 12.42
CA SER A 79 -37.79 8.26 12.86
C SER A 79 -37.00 7.11 13.47
N VAL A 80 -37.54 6.49 14.53
CA VAL A 80 -36.98 5.27 15.14
C VAL A 80 -37.30 4.07 14.24
N LEU A 81 -36.52 3.91 13.17
CA LEU A 81 -36.68 2.83 12.21
C LEU A 81 -35.84 1.64 12.63
N SER A 82 -36.51 0.53 12.97
CA SER A 82 -35.90 -0.79 13.12
C SER A 82 -35.87 -1.52 11.77
N ALA A 83 -34.93 -2.45 11.59
CA ALA A 83 -34.87 -3.33 10.42
C ALA A 83 -36.16 -4.14 10.15
N ARG A 84 -37.08 -4.19 11.12
CA ARG A 84 -38.38 -4.87 11.02
C ARG A 84 -39.55 -3.96 10.66
N HIS A 85 -39.34 -2.69 10.37
CA HIS A 85 -40.44 -1.80 9.99
C HIS A 85 -40.96 -2.17 8.59
N ARG A 86 -42.09 -2.86 8.54
CA ARG A 86 -42.86 -3.07 7.31
C ARG A 86 -43.67 -1.81 7.05
N GLU A 87 -43.48 -1.22 5.87
CA GLU A 87 -44.38 -0.19 5.35
C GLU A 87 -45.73 -0.88 5.11
N THR A 88 -46.76 -0.50 5.87
CA THR A 88 -48.16 -0.86 5.65
C THR A 88 -48.78 0.03 4.59
#